data_AF-A0A7X7ZL41-F1
#
_entry.id   AF-A0A7X7ZL41-F1
#
_cell.length_a   1.000
_cell.length_b   1.000
_cell.length_c   1.000
_cell.angle_alpha   90.00
_cell.angle_beta   90.00
_cell.angle_gamma   90.00
#
_symmetry.space_group_name_H-M   'P 1'
#
loop_
_entity.id
_entity.type
_entity.pdbx_description
1 polymer ?
#
loop_
_entity_poly.entity_id
_entity_poly.type
_entity_poly.pdbx_seq_one_letter_code
_entity_poly.pdbx_strand_id
1 'polypeptide(L)'
;MARKSSTTQKASNGANLGFETTLWAAADKLRGHMDAAEYKHVVLGLIFLKYISDAFEERRTTLETELSDPKSEWYVAEPEARYLSLEDRDEYKSVNVFWVPLEARWSTLQANAKQPTIGKIIDDAMVAIERDNPSLKGVLPKDYARPALDKTRLGELIDLIGTIGLGDKENRSKDILGRVYEYFLSQFASAEGKKGGQFYTPRCVVKVLVEMIEPYKGRVFDPCCGSGGMFVQSEKFVEAHGGKIGDISIYGQESNPTTWKLASMNLAIRGIEGNLGPEHADSFHRDLHPDLKADFILANPPFNMKDWGGNRLKEDIRWKYGIPP
;
A
#
# COMPACT_ATOMS: atom_id res chain seq x y z
N MET A 1 -43.33 -44.30 2.83
CA MET A 1 -42.77 -43.40 3.87
C MET A 1 -41.49 -42.78 3.34
N ALA A 2 -41.29 -41.49 3.61
CA ALA A 2 -40.50 -40.55 2.81
C ALA A 2 -38.98 -40.74 2.83
N ARG A 3 -38.33 -40.47 1.68
CA ARG A 3 -36.88 -40.27 1.55
C ARG A 3 -36.46 -39.05 2.40
N LYS A 4 -35.60 -39.26 3.41
CA LYS A 4 -34.91 -38.16 4.10
C LYS A 4 -33.85 -37.59 3.16
N SER A 5 -34.12 -36.38 2.67
CA SER A 5 -33.15 -35.49 2.05
C SER A 5 -32.07 -35.14 3.07
N SER A 6 -30.82 -35.53 2.80
CA SER A 6 -29.65 -35.05 3.53
C SER A 6 -29.30 -33.66 3.02
N THR A 7 -29.58 -32.64 3.82
CA THR A 7 -29.19 -31.26 3.56
C THR A 7 -27.67 -31.14 3.65
N THR A 8 -26.99 -31.11 2.51
CA THR A 8 -25.55 -30.82 2.44
C THR A 8 -25.34 -29.37 2.89
N GLN A 9 -24.78 -29.17 4.07
CA GLN A 9 -24.29 -27.86 4.51
C GLN A 9 -23.19 -27.42 3.54
N LYS A 10 -23.45 -26.38 2.76
CA LYS A 10 -22.41 -25.65 2.01
C LYS A 10 -21.46 -25.04 3.04
N ALA A 11 -20.22 -25.52 3.06
CA ALA A 11 -19.12 -24.84 3.71
C ALA A 11 -18.96 -23.44 3.08
N SER A 12 -19.14 -22.40 3.88
CA SER A 12 -18.95 -21.02 3.47
C SER A 12 -17.44 -20.70 3.41
N ASN A 13 -16.84 -20.90 2.25
CA ASN A 13 -15.49 -20.38 2.01
C ASN A 13 -15.57 -18.86 1.76
N GLY A 14 -15.06 -18.07 2.70
CA GLY A 14 -14.62 -16.68 2.48
C GLY A 14 -15.72 -15.62 2.30
N ALA A 15 -16.57 -15.41 3.31
CA ALA A 15 -17.42 -14.21 3.37
C ALA A 15 -16.55 -12.98 3.68
N ASN A 16 -16.10 -12.26 2.65
CA ASN A 16 -15.69 -10.85 2.75
C ASN A 16 -15.87 -10.03 1.45
N LEU A 17 -16.12 -10.64 0.28
CA LEU A 17 -16.17 -9.94 -1.03
C LEU A 17 -17.25 -8.84 -1.21
N GLY A 18 -18.11 -8.55 -0.24
CA GLY A 18 -19.25 -7.64 -0.42
C GLY A 18 -18.99 -6.19 -0.04
N PHE A 19 -18.15 -5.96 0.97
CA PHE A 19 -18.00 -4.61 1.52
C PHE A 19 -17.07 -3.76 0.66
N GLU A 20 -16.00 -4.33 0.07
CA GLU A 20 -15.10 -3.58 -0.82
C GLU A 20 -15.86 -3.09 -2.06
N THR A 21 -16.76 -3.92 -2.60
CA THR A 21 -17.62 -3.53 -3.73
C THR A 21 -18.57 -2.40 -3.36
N THR A 22 -19.14 -2.44 -2.16
CA THR A 22 -20.05 -1.39 -1.67
C THR A 22 -19.30 -0.08 -1.43
N LEU A 23 -18.12 -0.15 -0.81
CA LEU A 23 -17.25 0.98 -0.58
C LEU A 23 -16.77 1.60 -1.90
N TRP A 24 -16.40 0.77 -2.87
CA TRP A 24 -16.06 1.21 -4.23
C TRP A 24 -17.24 1.92 -4.91
N ALA A 25 -18.44 1.34 -4.85
CA ALA A 25 -19.62 1.95 -5.45
C ALA A 25 -19.99 3.28 -4.79
N ALA A 26 -19.75 3.42 -3.48
CA ALA A 26 -19.92 4.69 -2.77
C ALA A 26 -18.86 5.71 -3.17
N ALA A 27 -17.58 5.31 -3.25
CA ALA A 27 -16.49 6.18 -3.68
C ALA A 27 -16.64 6.61 -5.15
N ASP A 28 -17.01 5.72 -6.07
CA ASP A 28 -17.18 6.05 -7.49
C ASP A 28 -18.32 7.07 -7.71
N LYS A 29 -19.36 7.06 -6.86
CA LYS A 29 -20.38 8.13 -6.88
C LYS A 29 -19.81 9.50 -6.50
N LEU A 30 -18.81 9.54 -5.63
CA LEU A 30 -18.12 10.76 -5.20
C LEU A 30 -17.06 11.23 -6.20
N ARG A 31 -16.71 10.41 -7.21
CA ARG A 31 -15.76 10.79 -8.28
C ARG A 31 -16.26 11.98 -9.10
N GLY A 32 -17.56 12.06 -9.35
CA GLY A 32 -18.12 13.16 -10.12
C GLY A 32 -17.71 13.16 -11.58
N HIS A 33 -17.15 14.30 -12.03
CA HIS A 33 -16.69 14.50 -13.40
C HIS A 33 -15.21 14.15 -13.61
N MET A 34 -14.51 13.69 -12.58
CA MET A 34 -13.10 13.32 -12.68
C MET A 34 -12.91 12.02 -13.45
N ASP A 35 -11.81 11.92 -14.19
CA ASP A 35 -11.42 10.66 -14.81
C ASP A 35 -10.93 9.66 -13.73
N ALA A 36 -10.90 8.37 -14.08
CA ALA A 36 -10.44 7.34 -13.15
C ALA A 36 -8.93 7.49 -12.84
N ALA A 37 -8.15 8.01 -13.80
CA ALA A 37 -6.70 8.12 -13.69
C ALA A 37 -6.24 9.18 -12.69
N GLU A 38 -6.96 10.31 -12.57
CA GLU A 38 -6.71 11.32 -11.56
C GLU A 38 -7.38 10.96 -10.23
N TYR A 39 -8.61 10.41 -10.29
CA TYR A 39 -9.36 10.08 -9.07
C TYR A 39 -8.68 9.00 -8.23
N LYS A 40 -7.97 8.05 -8.87
CA LYS A 40 -7.23 6.99 -8.13
C LYS A 40 -6.23 7.56 -7.13
N HIS A 41 -5.59 8.68 -7.43
CA HIS A 41 -4.59 9.29 -6.55
C HIS A 41 -5.21 9.85 -5.29
N VAL A 42 -6.38 10.46 -5.44
CA VAL A 42 -7.14 11.01 -4.32
C VAL A 42 -7.58 9.88 -3.39
N VAL A 43 -8.22 8.84 -3.95
CA VAL A 43 -8.79 7.77 -3.13
C VAL A 43 -7.71 6.90 -2.49
N LEU A 44 -6.73 6.43 -3.26
CA LEU A 44 -5.68 5.55 -2.73
C LEU A 44 -4.80 6.29 -1.72
N GLY A 45 -4.54 7.58 -1.93
CA GLY A 45 -3.83 8.40 -0.95
C GLY A 45 -4.59 8.53 0.37
N LEU A 46 -5.91 8.76 0.33
CA LEU A 46 -6.73 8.82 1.55
C LEU A 46 -6.84 7.47 2.27
N ILE A 47 -6.96 6.36 1.54
CA ILE A 47 -6.96 5.01 2.13
C ILE A 47 -5.61 4.75 2.83
N PHE A 48 -4.50 5.14 2.19
CA PHE A 48 -3.17 5.05 2.79
C PHE A 48 -3.08 5.88 4.07
N LEU A 49 -3.55 7.13 4.04
CA LEU A 49 -3.56 8.02 5.20
C LEU A 49 -4.40 7.47 6.36
N LYS A 50 -5.56 6.89 6.07
CA LYS A 50 -6.39 6.19 7.06
C LYS A 50 -5.62 5.02 7.68
N TYR A 51 -4.97 4.21 6.86
CA TYR A 51 -4.20 3.05 7.33
C TYR A 51 -3.08 3.45 8.30
N ILE A 52 -2.23 4.40 7.92
CA ILE A 52 -1.12 4.80 8.78
C ILE A 52 -1.63 5.45 10.07
N SER A 53 -2.73 6.22 10.00
CA SER A 53 -3.32 6.82 11.18
C SER A 53 -3.92 5.80 12.13
N ASP A 54 -4.58 4.76 11.62
CA ASP A 54 -5.12 3.69 12.45
C ASP A 54 -4.01 2.86 13.09
N ALA A 55 -2.97 2.52 12.32
CA ALA A 55 -1.82 1.78 12.82
C ALA A 55 -1.09 2.56 13.92
N PHE A 56 -0.96 3.88 13.75
CA PHE A 56 -0.39 4.77 14.74
C PHE A 56 -1.22 4.83 16.03
N GLU A 57 -2.54 5.07 15.93
CA GLU A 57 -3.41 5.16 17.11
C GLU A 57 -3.53 3.83 17.86
N GLU A 58 -3.52 2.69 17.15
CA GLU A 58 -3.46 1.35 17.77
C GLU A 58 -2.18 1.17 18.58
N ARG A 59 -1.02 1.52 18.02
CA ARG A 59 0.26 1.44 18.74
C ARG A 59 0.29 2.40 19.91
N ARG A 60 -0.17 3.64 19.72
CA ARG A 60 -0.24 4.66 20.77
C ARG A 60 -1.14 4.23 21.93
N THR A 61 -2.30 3.64 21.65
CA THR A 61 -3.21 3.11 22.69
C THR A 61 -2.58 1.95 23.47
N THR A 62 -1.84 1.09 22.76
CA THR A 62 -1.09 -0.02 23.38
C THR A 62 -0.02 0.52 24.33
N LEU A 63 0.80 1.47 23.86
CA LEU A 63 1.81 2.14 24.67
C LEU A 63 1.20 2.87 25.86
N GLU A 64 0.09 3.58 25.68
CA GLU A 64 -0.59 4.29 26.77
C GLU A 64 -1.07 3.30 27.86
N THR A 65 -1.56 2.14 27.46
CA THR A 65 -1.96 1.06 28.39
C THR A 65 -0.76 0.50 29.14
N GLU A 66 0.32 0.15 28.42
CA GLU A 66 1.56 -0.40 29.00
C GLU A 66 2.26 0.58 29.93
N LEU A 67 2.27 1.87 29.60
CA LEU A 67 2.92 2.91 30.41
C LEU A 67 2.08 3.30 31.63
N SER A 68 0.75 3.12 31.58
CA SER A 68 -0.16 3.53 32.66
C SER A 68 -0.53 2.41 33.65
N ASP A 69 -0.37 1.14 33.28
CA ASP A 69 -0.66 0.01 34.17
C ASP A 69 0.48 -0.18 35.20
N PRO A 70 0.23 -0.03 36.51
CA PRO A 70 1.24 -0.26 37.55
C PRO A 70 1.85 -1.66 37.59
N LYS A 71 1.25 -2.64 36.90
CA LYS A 71 1.74 -4.02 36.78
C LYS A 71 2.61 -4.26 35.56
N SER A 72 2.66 -3.31 34.62
CA SER A 72 3.49 -3.40 33.42
C SER A 72 4.96 -3.17 33.77
N GLU A 73 5.86 -3.89 33.09
CA GLU A 73 7.31 -3.66 33.19
C GLU A 73 7.70 -2.25 32.73
N TRP A 74 6.87 -1.63 31.90
CA TRP A 74 7.08 -0.30 31.32
C TRP A 74 6.32 0.80 32.05
N TYR A 75 5.79 0.53 33.26
CA TYR A 75 5.00 1.52 34.00
C TYR A 75 5.78 2.80 34.30
N VAL A 76 5.14 3.95 34.02
CA VAL A 76 5.66 5.28 34.35
C VAL A 76 4.60 6.04 35.15
N ALA A 77 4.90 6.32 36.43
CA ALA A 77 3.95 6.97 37.33
C ALA A 77 3.65 8.43 36.92
N GLU A 78 4.67 9.16 36.48
CA GLU A 78 4.55 10.58 36.15
C GLU A 78 3.85 10.79 34.79
N PRO A 79 2.74 11.55 34.72
CA PRO A 79 2.03 11.81 33.47
C PRO A 79 2.90 12.48 32.39
N GLU A 80 3.80 13.38 32.78
CA GLU A 80 4.68 14.09 31.86
C GLU A 80 5.70 13.14 31.21
N ALA A 81 6.30 12.24 32.00
CA ALA A 81 7.23 11.23 31.49
C ALA A 81 6.52 10.20 30.59
N ARG A 82 5.26 9.86 30.90
CA ARG A 82 4.41 9.04 30.01
C ARG A 82 4.19 9.73 28.67
N TYR A 83 3.85 11.01 28.69
CA TYR A 83 3.62 11.78 27.47
C TYR A 83 4.89 11.86 26.60
N LEU A 84 6.05 12.10 27.20
CA LEU A 84 7.33 12.10 26.47
C LEU A 84 7.60 10.75 25.78
N SER A 85 7.28 9.64 26.44
CA SER A 85 7.44 8.29 25.87
C SER A 85 6.46 8.04 24.73
N LEU A 86 5.21 8.53 24.84
CA LEU A 86 4.21 8.44 23.75
C LEU A 86 4.58 9.27 22.52
N GLU A 87 5.39 10.33 22.70
CA GLU A 87 5.87 11.18 21.61
C GLU A 87 7.27 10.77 21.11
N ASP A 88 7.82 9.67 21.62
CA ASP A 88 9.05 9.08 21.10
C ASP A 88 8.76 8.31 19.79
N ARG A 89 9.48 8.68 18.73
CA ARG A 89 9.30 8.10 17.39
C ARG A 89 9.83 6.66 17.31
N ASP A 90 10.84 6.33 18.11
CA ASP A 90 11.48 5.01 18.04
C ASP A 90 10.54 3.89 18.52
N GLU A 91 9.59 4.21 19.41
CA GLU A 91 8.55 3.28 19.89
C GLU A 91 7.56 2.82 18.81
N TYR A 92 7.43 3.58 17.73
CA TYR A 92 6.60 3.27 16.57
C TYR A 92 7.43 2.58 15.50
N LYS A 93 8.65 3.10 15.25
CA LYS A 93 9.54 2.57 14.24
C LYS A 93 9.98 1.14 14.53
N SER A 94 10.19 0.77 15.80
CA SER A 94 10.60 -0.57 16.22
C SER A 94 9.62 -1.68 15.82
N VAL A 95 8.36 -1.33 15.57
CA VAL A 95 7.28 -2.24 15.18
C VAL A 95 6.73 -1.93 13.77
N ASN A 96 7.52 -1.24 12.93
CA ASN A 96 7.17 -0.85 11.56
C ASN A 96 5.90 0.00 11.45
N VAL A 97 5.63 0.85 12.45
CA VAL A 97 4.54 1.82 12.43
C VAL A 97 5.11 3.20 12.09
N PHE A 98 4.53 3.86 11.08
CA PHE A 98 4.91 5.21 10.71
C PHE A 98 4.50 6.22 11.79
N TRP A 99 5.35 7.22 12.01
CA TRP A 99 5.01 8.33 12.88
C TRP A 99 3.95 9.21 12.21
N VAL A 100 2.86 9.51 12.93
CA VAL A 100 1.77 10.36 12.42
C VAL A 100 1.63 11.60 13.32
N PRO A 101 2.04 12.79 12.84
CA PRO A 101 1.91 14.02 13.61
C PRO A 101 0.44 14.39 13.80
N LEU A 102 0.12 15.17 14.84
CA LEU A 102 -1.25 15.46 15.27
C LEU A 102 -2.13 16.03 14.13
N GLU A 103 -1.56 16.91 13.31
CA GLU A 103 -2.21 17.51 12.15
C GLU A 103 -2.58 16.50 11.05
N ALA A 104 -1.90 15.36 11.00
CA ALA A 104 -2.09 14.32 9.99
C ALA A 104 -2.92 13.12 10.47
N ARG A 105 -3.32 13.09 11.74
CA ARG A 105 -4.18 12.03 12.28
C ARG A 105 -5.57 12.10 11.64
N TRP A 106 -6.15 10.94 11.36
CA TRP A 106 -7.43 10.82 10.67
C TRP A 106 -8.57 11.53 11.40
N SER A 107 -8.57 11.48 12.74
CA SER A 107 -9.53 12.19 13.58
C SER A 107 -9.52 13.70 13.34
N THR A 108 -8.34 14.29 13.17
CA THR A 108 -8.17 15.71 12.82
C THR A 108 -8.75 16.00 11.44
N LEU A 109 -8.48 15.15 10.44
CA LEU A 109 -9.01 15.34 9.09
C LEU A 109 -10.53 15.22 9.05
N GLN A 110 -11.08 14.22 9.75
CA GLN A 110 -12.51 13.98 9.82
C GLN A 110 -13.26 15.13 10.52
N ALA A 111 -12.70 15.68 11.61
CA ALA A 111 -13.26 16.84 12.29
C ALA A 111 -13.31 18.09 11.40
N ASN A 112 -12.40 18.20 10.42
CA ASN A 112 -12.31 19.32 9.49
C ASN A 112 -12.88 19.00 8.10
N ALA A 113 -13.47 17.81 7.88
CA ALA A 113 -13.84 17.30 6.56
C ALA A 113 -14.81 18.22 5.80
N LYS A 114 -15.68 18.93 6.52
CA LYS A 114 -16.71 19.82 5.96
C LYS A 114 -16.19 21.23 5.63
N GLN A 115 -14.93 21.53 5.94
CA GLN A 115 -14.37 22.86 5.71
C GLN A 115 -13.95 23.03 4.25
N PRO A 116 -14.11 24.22 3.66
CA PRO A 116 -13.61 24.51 2.30
C PRO A 116 -12.09 24.32 2.16
N THR A 117 -11.35 24.44 3.26
CA THR A 117 -9.91 24.30 3.35
C THR A 117 -9.42 22.85 3.44
N ILE A 118 -10.31 21.85 3.47
CA ILE A 118 -9.95 20.44 3.69
C ILE A 118 -8.88 19.92 2.73
N GLY A 119 -8.89 20.36 1.47
CA GLY A 119 -7.84 19.98 0.52
C GLY A 119 -6.44 20.42 0.95
N LYS A 120 -6.31 21.64 1.49
CA LYS A 120 -5.03 22.13 2.03
C LYS A 120 -4.63 21.37 3.29
N ILE A 121 -5.58 21.07 4.17
CA ILE A 121 -5.33 20.32 5.40
C ILE A 121 -4.76 18.93 5.07
N ILE A 122 -5.29 18.26 4.05
CA ILE A 122 -4.75 16.96 3.59
C ILE A 122 -3.36 17.14 3.00
N ASP A 123 -3.12 18.16 2.16
CA ASP A 123 -1.80 18.40 1.59
C ASP A 123 -0.74 18.65 2.68
N ASP A 124 -1.06 19.49 3.67
CA ASP A 124 -0.20 19.80 4.81
C ASP A 124 0.06 18.53 5.66
N ALA A 125 -0.96 17.69 5.87
CA ALA A 125 -0.83 16.41 6.55
C ALA A 125 0.13 15.44 5.82
N MET A 126 -0.03 15.29 4.50
CA MET A 126 0.85 14.44 3.68
C MET A 126 2.30 14.94 3.71
N VAL A 127 2.51 16.26 3.66
CA VAL A 127 3.85 16.86 3.80
C VAL A 127 4.44 16.57 5.18
N ALA A 128 3.66 16.70 6.26
CA ALA A 128 4.12 16.44 7.61
C ALA A 128 4.52 14.96 7.81
N ILE A 129 3.76 14.02 7.23
CA ILE A 129 4.09 12.60 7.25
C ILE A 129 5.40 12.32 6.51
N GLU A 130 5.59 12.87 5.30
CA GLU A 130 6.84 12.67 4.56
C GLU A 130 8.06 13.28 5.25
N ARG A 131 7.88 14.42 5.94
CA ARG A 131 8.95 15.05 6.74
C ARG A 131 9.44 14.13 7.84
N ASP A 132 8.51 13.50 8.56
CA ASP A 132 8.84 12.69 9.73
C ASP A 132 9.15 11.22 9.40
N ASN A 133 8.83 10.77 8.19
CA ASN A 133 9.05 9.40 7.72
C ASN A 133 9.88 9.38 6.42
N PRO A 134 11.23 9.28 6.50
CA PRO A 134 12.10 9.38 5.33
C PRO A 134 11.82 8.38 4.21
N SER A 135 11.32 7.19 4.53
CA SER A 135 10.94 6.16 3.55
C SER A 135 9.73 6.52 2.69
N LEU A 136 8.92 7.50 3.11
CA LEU A 136 7.76 8.00 2.36
C LEU A 136 8.06 9.27 1.57
N LYS A 137 9.30 9.79 1.59
CA LYS A 137 9.65 11.05 0.94
C LYS A 137 9.32 11.04 -0.56
N GLY A 138 8.47 11.97 -1.00
CA GLY A 138 8.03 12.08 -2.39
C GLY A 138 7.00 11.04 -2.85
N VAL A 139 6.55 10.15 -1.96
CA VAL A 139 5.62 9.06 -2.28
C VAL A 139 4.17 9.54 -2.26
N LEU A 140 3.79 10.37 -1.29
CA LEU A 140 2.39 10.73 -1.01
C LEU A 140 1.88 11.82 -1.98
N PRO A 141 0.62 11.71 -2.44
CA PRO A 141 -0.02 12.76 -3.24
C PRO A 141 -0.24 14.03 -2.40
N LYS A 142 0.00 15.20 -2.98
CA LYS A 142 -0.04 16.51 -2.33
C LYS A 142 -0.72 17.57 -3.21
N ASP A 143 -1.83 17.18 -3.83
CA ASP A 143 -2.56 18.01 -4.79
C ASP A 143 -4.07 18.03 -4.49
N TYR A 144 -4.46 17.91 -3.22
CA TYR A 144 -5.86 17.90 -2.79
C TYR A 144 -6.46 19.30 -2.74
N ALA A 145 -5.65 20.35 -2.61
CA ALA A 145 -6.10 21.74 -2.62
C ALA A 145 -6.51 22.27 -4.01
N ARG A 146 -6.22 21.55 -5.11
CA ARG A 146 -6.49 22.03 -6.47
C ARG A 146 -7.95 22.48 -6.68
N PRO A 147 -8.22 23.53 -7.49
CA PRO A 147 -9.57 24.02 -7.74
C PRO A 147 -10.51 23.00 -8.39
N ALA A 148 -9.97 22.10 -9.21
CA ALA A 148 -10.74 21.06 -9.91
C ALA A 148 -11.31 19.98 -8.97
N LEU A 149 -10.83 19.88 -7.73
CA LEU A 149 -11.32 18.88 -6.77
C LEU A 149 -12.39 19.49 -5.86
N ASP A 150 -13.63 19.01 -6.01
CA ASP A 150 -14.78 19.41 -5.20
C ASP A 150 -14.55 19.08 -3.71
N LYS A 151 -14.53 20.12 -2.87
CA LYS A 151 -14.21 20.01 -1.44
C LYS A 151 -15.33 19.37 -0.64
N THR A 152 -16.59 19.50 -1.08
CA THR A 152 -17.73 18.85 -0.43
C THR A 152 -17.63 17.35 -0.61
N ARG A 153 -17.39 16.89 -1.85
CA ARG A 153 -17.22 15.46 -2.16
C ARG A 153 -15.96 14.88 -1.53
N LEU A 154 -14.89 15.67 -1.42
CA LEU A 154 -13.68 15.28 -0.71
C LEU A 154 -13.97 15.04 0.79
N GLY A 155 -14.74 15.92 1.43
CA GLY A 155 -15.20 15.73 2.80
C GLY A 155 -16.06 14.47 2.98
N GLU A 156 -17.02 14.25 2.08
CA GLU A 156 -17.86 13.04 2.07
C GLU A 156 -17.02 11.76 1.89
N LEU A 157 -15.96 11.82 1.08
CA LEU A 157 -15.04 10.71 0.88
C LEU A 157 -14.23 10.39 2.14
N ILE A 158 -13.80 11.41 2.90
CA ILE A 158 -13.16 11.23 4.21
C ILE A 158 -14.14 10.56 5.17
N ASP A 159 -15.37 11.03 5.25
CA ASP A 159 -16.37 10.41 6.13
C ASP A 159 -16.63 8.94 5.73
N LEU A 160 -16.73 8.67 4.43
CA LEU A 160 -16.89 7.31 3.90
C LEU A 160 -15.72 6.41 4.28
N ILE A 161 -14.48 6.84 4.03
CA ILE A 161 -13.26 6.06 4.37
C ILE A 161 -13.13 5.91 5.90
N GLY A 162 -13.59 6.90 6.68
CA GLY A 162 -13.62 6.85 8.13
C GLY A 162 -14.48 5.72 8.70
N THR A 163 -15.46 5.23 7.94
CA THR A 163 -16.27 4.07 8.35
C THR A 163 -15.51 2.74 8.29
N ILE A 164 -14.38 2.70 7.56
CA ILE A 164 -13.56 1.50 7.43
C ILE A 164 -12.82 1.27 8.76
N GLY A 165 -13.04 0.11 9.37
CA GLY A 165 -12.34 -0.30 10.60
C GLY A 165 -13.14 -0.15 11.90
N LEU A 166 -14.36 0.42 11.89
CA LEU A 166 -15.21 0.55 13.09
C LEU A 166 -15.83 -0.77 13.59
N GLY A 167 -15.55 -1.91 12.93
CA GLY A 167 -16.39 -3.09 12.98
C GLY A 167 -15.93 -4.29 13.82
N ASP A 168 -14.64 -4.52 14.05
CA ASP A 168 -14.21 -5.79 14.69
C ASP A 168 -12.94 -5.64 15.55
N LYS A 169 -13.06 -6.15 16.78
CA LYS A 169 -12.02 -6.24 17.82
C LYS A 169 -10.78 -6.98 17.33
N GLU A 170 -9.63 -6.44 17.74
CA GLU A 170 -8.27 -7.01 17.74
C GLU A 170 -7.78 -7.59 16.39
N ASN A 171 -6.82 -6.90 15.76
CA ASN A 171 -6.04 -7.33 14.59
C ASN A 171 -6.71 -7.41 13.20
N ARG A 172 -8.00 -7.10 13.02
CA ARG A 172 -8.65 -7.16 11.68
C ARG A 172 -8.55 -5.88 10.83
N SER A 173 -8.36 -4.71 11.43
CA SER A 173 -8.44 -3.42 10.69
C SER A 173 -7.35 -3.26 9.64
N LYS A 174 -6.10 -3.63 9.96
CA LYS A 174 -4.94 -3.56 9.05
C LYS A 174 -5.12 -4.44 7.81
N ASP A 175 -5.56 -5.69 7.98
CA ASP A 175 -5.86 -6.59 6.86
C ASP A 175 -7.02 -6.05 6.01
N ILE A 176 -8.07 -5.52 6.65
CA ILE A 176 -9.22 -4.95 5.94
C ILE A 176 -8.79 -3.79 5.02
N LEU A 177 -8.03 -2.83 5.53
CA LEU A 177 -7.56 -1.68 4.73
C LEU A 177 -6.62 -2.11 3.61
N GLY A 178 -5.73 -3.09 3.86
CA GLY A 178 -4.88 -3.68 2.83
C GLY A 178 -5.67 -4.33 1.69
N ARG A 179 -6.74 -5.07 2.02
CA ARG A 179 -7.65 -5.67 1.03
C ARG A 179 -8.44 -4.62 0.26
N VAL A 180 -8.94 -3.59 0.95
CA VAL A 180 -9.63 -2.44 0.31
C VAL A 180 -8.69 -1.75 -0.67
N TYR A 181 -7.45 -1.48 -0.27
CA TYR A 181 -6.46 -0.85 -1.14
C TYR A 181 -6.19 -1.69 -2.39
N GLU A 182 -5.99 -3.00 -2.23
CA GLU A 182 -5.78 -3.95 -3.35
C GLU A 182 -6.98 -3.99 -4.29
N TYR A 183 -8.19 -4.02 -3.73
CA TYR A 183 -9.43 -4.01 -4.50
C TYR A 183 -9.57 -2.72 -5.31
N PHE A 184 -9.39 -1.56 -4.69
CA PHE A 184 -9.47 -0.27 -5.36
C PHE A 184 -8.43 -0.14 -6.47
N LEU A 185 -7.19 -0.56 -6.20
CA LEU A 185 -6.11 -0.59 -7.19
C LEU A 185 -6.50 -1.44 -8.41
N SER A 186 -7.07 -2.63 -8.19
CA SER A 186 -7.58 -3.51 -9.26
C SER A 186 -8.73 -2.89 -10.05
N GLN A 187 -9.66 -2.19 -9.37
CA GLN A 187 -10.79 -1.52 -10.03
C GLN A 187 -10.32 -0.35 -10.88
N PHE A 188 -9.40 0.47 -10.38
CA PHE A 188 -8.82 1.59 -11.14
C PHE A 188 -8.03 1.10 -12.36
N ALA A 189 -7.24 0.03 -12.21
CA ALA A 189 -6.54 -0.59 -13.34
C ALA A 189 -7.52 -1.07 -14.42
N SER A 190 -8.65 -1.65 -14.02
CA SER A 190 -9.70 -2.11 -14.95
C SER A 190 -10.41 -0.94 -15.63
N ALA A 191 -10.72 0.13 -14.89
CA ALA A 191 -11.42 1.31 -15.39
C ALA A 191 -10.57 2.15 -16.36
N GLU A 192 -9.25 2.20 -16.17
CA GLU A 192 -8.35 2.89 -17.09
C GLU A 192 -8.21 2.22 -18.46
N GLY A 193 -8.70 0.98 -18.63
CA GLY A 193 -8.61 0.24 -19.88
C GLY A 193 -7.18 -0.08 -20.33
N LYS A 194 -6.18 0.20 -19.50
CA LYS A 194 -4.77 -0.09 -19.77
C LYS A 194 -4.49 -1.56 -19.49
N LYS A 195 -4.65 -2.40 -20.52
CA LYS A 195 -4.42 -3.86 -20.48
C LYS A 195 -2.94 -4.28 -20.34
N GLY A 196 -2.04 -3.40 -19.91
CA GLY A 196 -0.60 -3.65 -19.84
C GLY A 196 -0.18 -4.24 -18.48
N GLY A 197 0.67 -5.28 -18.50
CA GLY A 197 1.23 -5.92 -17.30
C GLY A 197 1.96 -4.96 -16.35
N GLN A 198 2.47 -3.84 -16.87
CA GLN A 198 3.16 -2.79 -16.13
C GLN A 198 2.30 -2.07 -15.07
N PHE A 199 0.96 -2.13 -15.12
CA PHE A 199 0.11 -1.43 -14.16
C PHE A 199 -0.42 -2.35 -13.07
N TYR A 200 -0.96 -3.49 -13.48
CA TYR A 200 -1.55 -4.48 -12.58
C TYR A 200 -1.55 -5.85 -13.24
N THR A 201 -0.95 -6.82 -12.55
CA THR A 201 -1.02 -8.23 -12.94
C THR A 201 -2.14 -8.90 -12.16
N PRO A 202 -3.10 -9.58 -12.82
CA PRO A 202 -4.20 -10.25 -12.13
C PRO A 202 -3.70 -11.23 -11.07
N ARG A 203 -4.35 -11.23 -9.91
CA ARG A 203 -3.94 -11.99 -8.72
C ARG A 203 -3.76 -13.48 -8.97
N CYS A 204 -4.55 -14.08 -9.86
CA CYS A 204 -4.41 -15.50 -10.23
C CYS A 204 -3.08 -15.78 -10.95
N VAL A 205 -2.65 -14.90 -11.86
CA VAL A 205 -1.38 -15.04 -12.58
C VAL A 205 -0.21 -14.86 -11.62
N VAL A 206 -0.25 -13.80 -10.79
CA VAL A 206 0.79 -13.55 -9.79
C VAL A 206 0.93 -14.74 -8.84
N LYS A 207 -0.20 -15.28 -8.35
CA LYS A 207 -0.17 -16.45 -7.46
C LYS A 207 0.50 -17.64 -8.13
N VAL A 208 0.13 -17.97 -9.38
CA VAL A 208 0.76 -19.08 -10.10
C VAL A 208 2.28 -18.87 -10.23
N LEU A 209 2.73 -17.68 -10.62
CA LEU A 209 4.16 -17.40 -10.78
C LEU A 209 4.92 -17.56 -9.45
N VAL A 210 4.40 -17.01 -8.36
CA VAL A 210 5.03 -17.09 -7.03
C VAL A 210 5.06 -18.53 -6.51
N GLU A 211 3.97 -19.28 -6.66
CA GLU A 211 3.90 -20.68 -6.21
C GLU A 211 4.84 -21.59 -7.02
N MET A 212 5.18 -21.23 -8.25
CA MET A 212 6.13 -21.99 -9.07
C MET A 212 7.59 -21.75 -8.71
N ILE A 213 7.95 -20.53 -8.30
CA ILE A 213 9.33 -20.17 -7.98
C ILE A 213 9.67 -20.36 -6.49
N GLU A 214 8.66 -20.53 -5.65
CA GLU A 214 8.78 -20.87 -4.23
C GLU A 214 9.80 -20.02 -3.44
N PRO A 215 9.61 -18.69 -3.34
CA PRO A 215 10.59 -17.79 -2.75
C PRO A 215 10.54 -17.85 -1.22
N TYR A 216 11.03 -18.95 -0.63
CA TYR A 216 11.00 -19.14 0.83
C TYR A 216 11.93 -18.17 1.57
N LYS A 217 13.13 -17.91 1.04
CA LYS A 217 14.17 -17.05 1.63
C LYS A 217 15.08 -16.48 0.56
N GLY A 218 15.62 -15.29 0.78
CA GLY A 218 16.61 -14.67 -0.11
C GLY A 218 16.08 -13.43 -0.82
N ARG A 219 16.76 -13.01 -1.89
CA ARG A 219 16.48 -11.75 -2.59
C ARG A 219 15.49 -11.97 -3.73
N VAL A 220 14.34 -11.31 -3.66
CA VAL A 220 13.31 -11.32 -4.71
C VAL A 220 13.38 -9.99 -5.45
N PHE A 221 13.51 -10.04 -6.78
CA PHE A 221 13.64 -8.86 -7.62
C PHE A 221 12.57 -8.81 -8.72
N ASP A 222 11.97 -7.62 -8.91
CA ASP A 222 11.14 -7.31 -10.08
C ASP A 222 11.60 -5.99 -10.74
N PRO A 223 12.24 -6.04 -11.94
CA PRO A 223 12.76 -4.85 -12.62
C PRO A 223 11.67 -3.96 -13.25
N CYS A 224 10.41 -4.35 -13.18
CA CYS A 224 9.26 -3.62 -13.72
C CYS A 224 8.04 -3.85 -12.82
N CYS A 225 8.21 -3.55 -11.54
CA CYS A 225 7.35 -4.06 -10.47
C CYS A 225 5.90 -3.57 -10.52
N GLY A 226 5.60 -2.59 -11.36
CA GLY A 226 4.28 -1.98 -11.43
C GLY A 226 3.88 -1.51 -10.05
N SER A 227 2.67 -1.87 -9.60
CA SER A 227 2.14 -1.53 -8.28
C SER A 227 2.65 -2.44 -7.14
N GLY A 228 3.66 -3.29 -7.36
CA GLY A 228 4.27 -4.13 -6.33
C GLY A 228 3.48 -5.40 -5.98
N GLY A 229 2.51 -5.80 -6.83
CA GLY A 229 1.64 -6.95 -6.55
C GLY A 229 2.38 -8.29 -6.42
N MET A 230 3.50 -8.47 -7.14
CA MET A 230 4.33 -9.68 -7.05
C MET A 230 5.01 -9.82 -5.69
N PHE A 231 5.48 -8.72 -5.10
CA PHE A 231 6.09 -8.71 -3.77
C PHE A 231 5.07 -9.04 -2.68
N VAL A 232 3.89 -8.41 -2.75
CA VAL A 232 2.77 -8.71 -1.84
C VAL A 232 2.41 -10.20 -1.85
N GLN A 233 2.36 -10.82 -3.03
CA GLN A 233 2.04 -12.22 -3.14
C GLN A 233 3.21 -13.13 -2.69
N SER A 234 4.45 -12.69 -2.86
CA SER A 234 5.65 -13.42 -2.39
C SER A 234 5.67 -13.48 -0.86
N GLU A 235 5.39 -12.37 -0.17
CA GLU A 235 5.26 -12.35 1.29
C GLU A 235 4.11 -13.22 1.78
N LYS A 236 2.93 -13.13 1.13
CA LYS A 236 1.79 -14.02 1.43
C LYS A 236 2.13 -15.50 1.24
N PHE A 237 2.98 -15.83 0.27
CA PHE A 237 3.46 -17.21 0.05
C PHE A 237 4.34 -17.66 1.22
N VAL A 238 5.31 -16.84 1.63
CA VAL A 238 6.19 -17.12 2.76
C VAL A 238 5.38 -17.36 4.04
N GLU A 239 4.44 -16.47 4.37
CA GLU A 239 3.57 -16.60 5.53
C GLU A 239 2.71 -17.88 5.48
N ALA A 240 2.11 -18.19 4.32
CA ALA A 240 1.27 -19.37 4.14
C ALA A 240 2.04 -20.69 4.31
N HIS A 241 3.37 -20.66 4.15
CA HIS A 241 4.25 -21.80 4.32
C HIS A 241 5.05 -21.77 5.64
N GLY A 242 4.63 -20.95 6.60
CA GLY A 242 5.19 -20.91 7.96
C GLY A 242 6.46 -20.08 8.11
N GLY A 243 6.85 -19.32 7.08
CA GLY A 243 7.87 -18.28 7.20
C GLY A 243 7.32 -16.99 7.83
N LYS A 244 8.16 -15.96 7.90
CA LYS A 244 7.84 -14.65 8.46
C LYS A 244 8.15 -13.54 7.47
N ILE A 245 7.44 -12.42 7.59
CA ILE A 245 7.78 -11.19 6.85
C ILE A 245 9.24 -10.84 7.11
N GLY A 246 9.98 -10.56 6.04
CA GLY A 246 11.42 -10.28 6.09
C GLY A 246 12.34 -11.50 5.91
N ASP A 247 11.81 -12.72 5.80
CA ASP A 247 12.59 -13.89 5.35
C ASP A 247 13.07 -13.72 3.90
N ILE A 248 12.34 -12.91 3.11
CA ILE A 248 12.75 -12.44 1.80
C ILE A 248 13.10 -10.95 1.83
N SER A 249 14.07 -10.56 1.01
CA SER A 249 14.44 -9.17 0.80
C SER A 249 13.92 -8.70 -0.56
N ILE A 250 13.06 -7.69 -0.54
CA ILE A 250 12.37 -7.18 -1.73
C ILE A 250 13.19 -6.09 -2.41
N TYR A 251 13.43 -6.25 -3.71
CA TYR A 251 14.04 -5.26 -4.58
C TYR A 251 13.15 -5.04 -5.80
N GLY A 252 12.98 -3.80 -6.22
CA GLY A 252 12.18 -3.51 -7.40
C GLY A 252 12.58 -2.25 -8.12
N GLN A 253 12.05 -2.09 -9.33
CA GLN A 253 12.18 -0.86 -10.10
C GLN A 253 10.92 -0.64 -10.93
N GLU A 254 10.52 0.62 -11.05
CA GLU A 254 9.39 1.04 -11.88
C GLU A 254 9.73 2.37 -12.55
N SER A 255 9.46 2.47 -13.86
CA SER A 255 9.81 3.66 -14.64
C SER A 255 8.74 4.74 -14.56
N ASN A 256 7.48 4.35 -14.35
CA ASN A 256 6.40 5.30 -14.23
C ASN A 256 6.38 5.92 -12.82
N PRO A 257 6.52 7.26 -12.69
CA PRO A 257 6.56 7.94 -11.39
C PRO A 257 5.33 7.66 -10.53
N THR A 258 4.18 7.60 -11.19
CA THR A 258 2.90 7.42 -10.54
C THR A 258 2.75 5.99 -10.03
N THR A 259 3.10 5.01 -10.85
CA THR A 259 3.04 3.60 -10.48
C THR A 259 4.05 3.26 -9.38
N TRP A 260 5.25 3.83 -9.43
CA TRP A 260 6.28 3.69 -8.39
C TRP A 260 5.77 4.12 -7.01
N LYS A 261 5.08 5.27 -6.93
CA LYS A 261 4.45 5.74 -5.69
C LYS A 261 3.38 4.77 -5.17
N LEU A 262 2.58 4.20 -6.08
CA LEU A 262 1.58 3.20 -5.72
C LEU A 262 2.23 1.94 -5.14
N ALA A 263 3.34 1.47 -5.73
CA ALA A 263 4.08 0.34 -5.20
C ALA A 263 4.61 0.62 -3.79
N SER A 264 5.24 1.78 -3.57
CA SER A 264 5.75 2.18 -2.26
C SER A 264 4.65 2.20 -1.19
N MET A 265 3.50 2.80 -1.49
CA MET A 265 2.33 2.79 -0.59
C MET A 265 1.78 1.39 -0.36
N ASN A 266 1.73 0.55 -1.41
CA ASN A 266 1.18 -0.80 -1.36
C ASN A 266 2.01 -1.74 -0.47
N LEU A 267 3.34 -1.62 -0.51
CA LEU A 267 4.27 -2.32 0.38
C LEU A 267 4.15 -1.83 1.82
N ALA A 268 4.14 -0.50 2.01
CA ALA A 268 4.02 0.13 3.32
C ALA A 268 2.73 -0.26 4.07
N ILE A 269 1.58 -0.36 3.37
CA ILE A 269 0.30 -0.83 3.97
C ILE A 269 0.38 -2.27 4.49
N ARG A 270 1.33 -3.07 4.01
CA ARG A 270 1.50 -4.47 4.43
C ARG A 270 2.70 -4.67 5.35
N GLY A 271 3.35 -3.58 5.78
CA GLY A 271 4.57 -3.67 6.58
C GLY A 271 5.72 -4.37 5.85
N ILE A 272 5.70 -4.37 4.51
CA ILE A 272 6.75 -4.98 3.70
C ILE A 272 7.81 -3.92 3.44
N GLU A 273 9.03 -4.16 3.92
CA GLU A 273 10.18 -3.33 3.56
C GLU A 273 10.70 -3.76 2.19
N GLY A 274 10.84 -2.79 1.28
CA GLY A 274 11.35 -3.05 -0.06
C GLY A 274 12.22 -1.91 -0.58
N ASN A 275 13.28 -2.27 -1.29
CA ASN A 275 14.14 -1.31 -1.96
C ASN A 275 13.69 -1.13 -3.42
N LEU A 276 12.85 -0.13 -3.67
CA LEU A 276 12.38 0.22 -5.02
C LEU A 276 13.31 1.20 -5.77
N GLY A 277 14.53 1.38 -5.26
CA GLY A 277 15.44 2.45 -5.66
C GLY A 277 15.07 3.82 -5.09
N PRO A 278 15.94 4.84 -5.22
CA PRO A 278 15.71 6.17 -4.66
C PRO A 278 14.66 7.00 -5.44
N GLU A 279 14.31 6.57 -6.65
CA GLU A 279 13.37 7.24 -7.55
C GLU A 279 12.80 6.25 -8.57
N HIS A 280 11.84 6.72 -9.38
CA HIS A 280 11.40 6.00 -10.56
C HIS A 280 12.43 6.14 -11.68
N ALA A 281 12.76 5.05 -12.37
CA ALA A 281 13.74 5.07 -13.44
C ALA A 281 13.51 3.96 -14.46
N ASP A 282 13.93 4.18 -15.70
CA ASP A 282 13.93 3.16 -16.75
C ASP A 282 15.01 2.10 -16.48
N SER A 283 14.61 0.84 -16.33
CA SER A 283 15.50 -0.27 -15.96
C SER A 283 16.56 -0.59 -17.02
N PHE A 284 16.36 -0.17 -18.28
CA PHE A 284 17.38 -0.30 -19.31
C PHE A 284 18.43 0.80 -19.18
N HIS A 285 18.04 2.07 -19.11
CA HIS A 285 19.01 3.18 -19.19
C HIS A 285 19.56 3.63 -17.83
N ARG A 286 18.86 3.30 -16.75
CA ARG A 286 19.25 3.66 -15.39
C ARG A 286 18.83 2.54 -14.44
N ASP A 287 19.66 1.51 -14.40
CA ASP A 287 19.55 0.43 -13.42
C ASP A 287 19.80 0.98 -12.01
N LEU A 288 18.82 0.86 -11.13
CA LEU A 288 18.93 1.31 -9.74
C LEU A 288 19.56 0.23 -8.84
N HIS A 289 19.77 -0.98 -9.36
CA HIS A 289 20.29 -2.14 -8.65
C HIS A 289 21.40 -2.85 -9.45
N PRO A 290 22.43 -2.14 -9.96
CA PRO A 290 23.40 -2.68 -10.93
C PRO A 290 24.23 -3.87 -10.39
N ASP A 291 24.44 -3.93 -9.07
CA ASP A 291 25.21 -4.98 -8.41
C ASP A 291 24.33 -6.08 -7.79
N LEU A 292 23.00 -5.97 -7.92
CA LEU A 292 22.07 -6.91 -7.32
C LEU A 292 22.11 -8.26 -8.04
N LYS A 293 22.47 -9.30 -7.28
CA LYS A 293 22.31 -10.70 -7.68
C LYS A 293 21.15 -11.29 -6.89
N ALA A 294 19.96 -11.25 -7.48
CA ALA A 294 18.75 -11.78 -6.87
C ALA A 294 18.72 -13.31 -6.95
N ASP A 295 18.11 -13.94 -5.95
CA ASP A 295 17.91 -15.38 -5.89
C ASP A 295 16.65 -15.78 -6.70
N PHE A 296 15.64 -14.90 -6.72
CA PHE A 296 14.43 -15.03 -7.51
C PHE A 296 14.15 -13.76 -8.29
N ILE A 297 13.78 -13.91 -9.57
CA ILE A 297 13.36 -12.80 -10.41
C ILE A 297 11.96 -13.09 -10.93
N LEU A 298 11.03 -12.16 -10.65
CA LEU A 298 9.66 -12.18 -11.13
C LEU A 298 9.43 -10.90 -11.93
N ALA A 299 8.82 -10.98 -13.10
CA ALA A 299 8.56 -9.81 -13.91
C ALA A 299 7.34 -10.02 -14.80
N ASN A 300 6.53 -8.97 -14.97
CA ASN A 300 5.52 -8.89 -16.02
C ASN A 300 5.70 -7.59 -16.81
N PRO A 301 6.73 -7.53 -17.67
CA PRO A 301 7.09 -6.31 -18.37
C PRO A 301 5.99 -5.91 -19.37
N PRO A 302 5.95 -4.63 -19.79
CA PRO A 302 5.08 -4.22 -20.89
C PRO A 302 5.35 -5.01 -22.16
N PHE A 303 4.29 -5.57 -22.73
CA PHE A 303 4.39 -6.36 -23.95
C PHE A 303 4.63 -5.48 -25.18
N ASN A 304 5.47 -5.97 -26.09
CA ASN A 304 5.75 -5.34 -27.38
C ASN A 304 6.24 -3.88 -27.26
N MET A 305 7.04 -3.58 -26.23
CA MET A 305 7.64 -2.26 -26.06
C MET A 305 8.55 -1.95 -27.25
N LYS A 306 8.13 -0.99 -28.08
CA LYS A 306 8.94 -0.40 -29.16
C LYS A 306 9.68 0.82 -28.63
N ASP A 307 10.72 1.24 -29.35
CA ASP A 307 11.46 2.47 -29.07
C ASP A 307 12.04 2.55 -27.65
N TRP A 308 12.36 1.40 -27.05
CA TRP A 308 13.00 1.30 -25.74
C TRP A 308 14.46 1.79 -25.74
N GLY A 309 14.93 2.50 -26.77
CA GLY A 309 16.25 3.13 -26.80
C GLY A 309 17.45 2.18 -26.96
N GLY A 310 17.23 0.91 -27.34
CA GLY A 310 18.27 -0.12 -27.45
C GLY A 310 19.49 0.24 -28.31
N ASN A 311 19.36 1.17 -29.25
CA ASN A 311 20.48 1.70 -30.03
C ASN A 311 21.60 2.32 -29.16
N ARG A 312 21.28 2.83 -27.97
CA ARG A 312 22.24 3.38 -27.01
C ARG A 312 22.89 2.33 -26.12
N LEU A 313 22.42 1.09 -26.17
CA LEU A 313 22.79 0.01 -25.28
C LEU A 313 23.49 -1.15 -26.01
N LYS A 314 24.03 -0.93 -27.21
CA LYS A 314 24.59 -2.02 -28.05
C LYS A 314 25.75 -2.79 -27.40
N GLU A 315 26.53 -2.13 -26.55
CA GLU A 315 27.70 -2.69 -25.86
C GLU A 315 27.41 -3.06 -24.39
N ASP A 316 26.14 -3.02 -23.98
CA ASP A 316 25.75 -3.31 -22.61
C ASP A 316 26.01 -4.78 -22.24
N ILE A 317 26.51 -4.98 -21.02
CA ILE A 317 26.88 -6.30 -20.49
C ILE A 317 25.70 -7.28 -20.45
N ARG A 318 24.46 -6.80 -20.38
CA ARG A 318 23.23 -7.60 -20.35
C ARG A 318 23.00 -8.36 -21.67
N TRP A 319 23.57 -7.89 -22.77
CA TRP A 319 23.36 -8.46 -24.11
C TRP A 319 24.44 -9.46 -24.54
N LYS A 320 25.20 -10.01 -23.60
CA LYS A 320 26.20 -11.07 -23.89
C LYS A 320 25.63 -12.21 -24.75
N TYR A 321 24.34 -12.49 -24.63
CA TYR A 321 23.65 -13.57 -25.35
C TYR A 321 22.69 -13.08 -26.45
N GLY A 322 22.76 -11.80 -26.83
CA GLY A 322 21.93 -11.19 -27.87
C GLY A 322 21.22 -9.93 -27.39
N ILE A 323 21.03 -8.99 -28.31
CA ILE A 323 20.27 -7.75 -28.09
C ILE A 323 18.79 -8.05 -28.40
N PRO A 324 17.84 -7.65 -27.54
CA PRO A 324 16.41 -7.75 -27.81
C PRO A 324 16.02 -7.03 -29.12
N PRO A 325 15.03 -7.57 -29.87
CA PRO A 325 14.63 -7.03 -31.16
C PRO A 325 14.02 -5.63 -31.12
#